data_AF-A0A1M7QZI9-F1
#
_entry.id   AF-A0A1M7QZI9-F1
#
_cell.length_a   1.000
_cell.length_b   1.000
_cell.length_c   1.000
_cell.angle_alpha   90.00
_cell.angle_beta   90.00
_cell.angle_gamma   90.00
#
_symmetry.space_group_name_H-M   'P 1'
#
loop_
_entity.id
_entity.type
_entity.pdbx_description
1 polymer ?
#
loop_
_entity_poly.entity_id
_entity_poly.type
_entity_poly.pdbx_seq_one_letter_code
_entity_poly.pdbx_strand_id
1 'polypeptide(L)'
;MPAIWSGTLTFGLVAIPVQVVAAVHSHKVAFRQIHLDDRGRVRNRKVCELEMDQAHGPHALAPDEIGRAYEAPDGTLVPISDQELDNLPLPTAKTVEISGFTDLGSIPGEQFGVPYFLAPQTPAANKPYVLMREALTRAGKGAIGKMAFRGTGETLAVIHAQGEVLVLHRLHWPDELRAADDAAPREDVELSEDEVQAALDYIGVLSDIDMDQMHDDYAAAVRDLIDAKAADKAPPAPEREDREKAGVTDLMTALQRATEQARADRGEDAEVHPIDGDQKTAQKAPAKRGTAKKAPKKTAAKKTTRKRAG
;
A
#
# COMPACT_ATOMS: atom_id res chain seq x y z
N MET A 1 -5.41 -14.14 -18.92
CA MET A 1 -6.13 -13.00 -18.33
C MET A 1 -7.00 -12.39 -19.43
N PRO A 2 -8.32 -12.27 -19.25
CA PRO A 2 -9.18 -11.69 -20.27
C PRO A 2 -8.85 -10.20 -20.45
N ALA A 3 -8.87 -9.73 -21.70
CA ALA A 3 -8.77 -8.31 -22.00
C ALA A 3 -10.07 -7.62 -21.57
N ILE A 4 -9.93 -6.46 -20.93
CA ILE A 4 -11.06 -5.62 -20.49
C ILE A 4 -11.45 -4.64 -21.60
N TRP A 5 -10.47 -4.24 -22.41
CA TRP A 5 -10.65 -3.31 -23.52
C TRP A 5 -9.64 -3.61 -24.63
N SER A 6 -10.00 -3.27 -25.86
CA SER A 6 -9.13 -3.38 -27.03
C SER A 6 -9.25 -2.13 -27.87
N GLY A 7 -8.12 -1.65 -28.39
CA GLY A 7 -8.08 -0.46 -29.20
C GLY A 7 -6.68 -0.17 -29.73
N THR A 8 -6.44 1.09 -30.09
CA THR A 8 -5.18 1.49 -30.72
C THR A 8 -4.47 2.52 -29.87
N LEU A 9 -3.19 2.30 -29.59
CA LEU A 9 -2.32 3.32 -29.01
C LEU A 9 -1.73 4.15 -30.15
N THR A 10 -1.99 5.45 -30.15
CA THR A 10 -1.51 6.36 -31.20
C THR A 10 -0.54 7.39 -30.64
N PHE A 11 0.55 7.60 -31.37
CA PHE A 11 1.49 8.70 -31.13
C PHE A 11 1.97 9.24 -32.49
N GLY A 12 1.56 10.47 -32.80
CA GLY A 12 1.79 11.05 -34.12
C GLY A 12 1.20 10.19 -35.23
N LEU A 13 2.06 9.61 -36.08
CA LEU A 13 1.67 8.75 -37.21
C LEU A 13 1.73 7.25 -36.89
N VAL A 14 2.18 6.87 -35.69
CA VAL A 14 2.31 5.46 -35.31
C VAL A 14 1.03 5.01 -34.62
N ALA A 15 0.48 3.88 -35.07
CA ALA A 15 -0.70 3.24 -34.52
C ALA A 15 -0.35 1.81 -34.10
N ILE A 16 -0.55 1.48 -32.82
CA ILE A 16 -0.19 0.18 -32.23
C ILE A 16 -1.48 -0.47 -31.69
N PRO A 17 -1.99 -1.54 -32.32
CA PRO A 17 -3.09 -2.31 -31.78
C PRO A 17 -2.73 -2.94 -30.43
N VAL A 18 -3.46 -2.60 -29.37
CA VAL A 18 -3.23 -3.04 -28.00
C VAL A 18 -4.51 -3.53 -27.33
N GLN A 19 -4.34 -4.34 -26.30
CA GLN A 19 -5.38 -4.77 -25.38
C GLN A 19 -4.99 -4.40 -23.94
N VAL A 20 -5.98 -4.01 -23.16
CA VAL A 20 -5.85 -3.60 -21.76
C VAL A 20 -6.24 -4.78 -20.88
N VAL A 21 -5.37 -5.14 -19.95
CA VAL A 21 -5.55 -6.24 -19.00
C VAL A 21 -5.39 -5.69 -17.58
N ALA A 22 -6.20 -6.13 -16.62
CA ALA A 22 -6.04 -5.71 -15.23
C ALA A 22 -4.64 -6.09 -14.71
N ALA A 23 -3.96 -5.13 -14.07
CA ALA A 23 -2.67 -5.38 -13.40
C ALA A 23 -2.83 -5.90 -11.97
N VAL A 24 -4.03 -5.75 -11.39
CA VAL A 24 -4.34 -6.16 -10.02
C VAL A 24 -5.43 -7.23 -10.00
N HIS A 25 -5.34 -8.13 -9.03
CA HIS A 25 -6.43 -9.05 -8.69
C HIS A 25 -6.85 -8.82 -7.24
N SER A 26 -8.13 -9.06 -6.94
CA SER A 26 -8.63 -8.93 -5.57
C SER A 26 -8.27 -10.18 -4.76
N HIS A 27 -7.78 -9.98 -3.55
CA HIS A 27 -7.59 -11.05 -2.55
C HIS A 27 -8.76 -11.18 -1.57
N LYS A 28 -9.82 -10.36 -1.72
CA LYS A 28 -10.94 -10.30 -0.77
C LYS A 28 -11.72 -11.60 -0.78
N VAL A 29 -12.01 -12.12 0.43
CA VAL A 29 -12.92 -13.26 0.61
C VAL A 29 -14.34 -12.81 0.26
N ALA A 30 -14.94 -13.46 -0.73
CA ALA A 30 -16.29 -13.13 -1.19
C ALA A 30 -17.35 -13.80 -0.32
N PHE A 31 -18.16 -12.99 0.37
CA PHE A 31 -19.30 -13.49 1.14
C PHE A 31 -20.57 -13.48 0.32
N ARG A 32 -21.44 -14.47 0.57
CA ARG A 32 -22.80 -14.48 0.05
C ARG A 32 -23.75 -14.04 1.15
N GLN A 33 -24.72 -13.22 0.80
CA GLN A 33 -25.80 -12.88 1.70
C GLN A 33 -26.68 -14.12 1.92
N ILE A 34 -26.96 -14.40 3.19
CA ILE A 34 -27.87 -15.45 3.62
C ILE A 34 -28.96 -14.85 4.50
N HIS A 35 -30.15 -15.43 4.45
CA HIS A 35 -31.19 -15.17 5.42
C HIS A 35 -30.78 -15.83 6.74
N LEU A 36 -30.80 -15.08 7.84
CA LEU A 36 -30.20 -15.53 9.11
C LEU A 36 -30.95 -16.72 9.72
N ASP A 37 -32.27 -16.78 9.53
CA ASP A 37 -33.13 -17.79 10.16
C ASP A 37 -32.98 -19.17 9.50
N ASP A 38 -32.95 -19.22 8.16
CA ASP A 38 -32.96 -20.47 7.39
C ASP A 38 -31.64 -20.75 6.62
N ARG A 39 -30.68 -19.82 6.69
CA ARG A 39 -29.41 -19.84 5.92
C ARG A 39 -29.60 -19.90 4.40
N GLY A 40 -30.80 -19.59 3.93
CA GLY A 40 -31.16 -19.53 2.52
C GLY A 40 -30.40 -18.41 1.83
N ARG A 41 -29.99 -18.64 0.58
CA ARG A 41 -29.25 -17.64 -0.19
C ARG A 41 -30.16 -16.47 -0.59
N VAL A 42 -29.78 -15.25 -0.21
CA VAL A 42 -30.46 -14.03 -0.65
C VAL A 42 -30.10 -13.74 -2.11
N ARG A 43 -31.10 -13.33 -2.90
CA ARG A 43 -30.93 -12.88 -4.28
C ARG A 43 -31.44 -11.45 -4.42
N ASN A 44 -30.64 -10.60 -5.05
CA ASN A 44 -31.05 -9.24 -5.41
C ASN A 44 -31.80 -9.28 -6.74
N ARG A 45 -32.96 -8.62 -6.81
CA ARG A 45 -33.74 -8.42 -8.04
C ARG A 45 -33.95 -6.93 -8.21
N LYS A 46 -33.75 -6.42 -9.43
CA LYS A 46 -34.08 -5.03 -9.79
C LYS A 46 -35.56 -4.98 -10.16
N VAL A 47 -36.28 -4.00 -9.63
CA VAL A 47 -37.73 -3.84 -9.83
C VAL A 47 -37.99 -2.37 -10.15
N CYS A 48 -39.00 -2.08 -10.97
CA CYS A 48 -39.39 -0.70 -11.29
C CYS A 48 -40.21 -0.11 -10.12
N GLU A 49 -39.85 1.08 -9.65
CA GLU A 49 -40.56 1.76 -8.55
C GLU A 49 -42.05 1.97 -8.87
N LEU A 50 -42.36 2.38 -10.11
CA LEU A 50 -43.75 2.61 -10.55
C LEU A 50 -44.59 1.32 -10.62
N GLU A 51 -43.94 0.15 -10.70
CA GLU A 51 -44.62 -1.15 -10.73
C GLU A 51 -44.76 -1.78 -9.34
N MET A 52 -44.09 -1.22 -8.33
CA MET A 52 -44.17 -1.74 -6.96
C MET A 52 -45.58 -1.62 -6.37
N ASP A 53 -46.35 -0.62 -6.78
CA ASP A 53 -47.72 -0.36 -6.32
C ASP A 53 -48.79 -1.09 -7.15
N GLN A 54 -48.41 -1.88 -8.16
CA GLN A 54 -49.36 -2.57 -9.03
C GLN A 54 -49.87 -3.88 -8.42
N ALA A 55 -51.11 -4.25 -8.79
CA ALA A 55 -51.82 -5.43 -8.27
C ALA A 55 -51.11 -6.78 -8.53
N HIS A 56 -50.14 -6.81 -9.44
CA HIS A 56 -49.39 -8.01 -9.81
C HIS A 56 -48.10 -8.20 -8.98
N GLY A 57 -47.80 -7.27 -8.08
CA GLY A 57 -46.59 -7.26 -7.27
C GLY A 57 -45.34 -6.84 -8.05
N PRO A 58 -44.19 -6.71 -7.37
CA PRO A 58 -42.96 -6.22 -7.99
C PRO A 58 -42.45 -7.21 -9.05
N HIS A 59 -42.43 -6.77 -10.31
CA HIS A 59 -41.84 -7.50 -11.41
C HIS A 59 -40.32 -7.32 -11.43
N ALA A 60 -39.59 -8.42 -11.64
CA ALA A 60 -38.13 -8.39 -11.70
C ALA A 60 -37.69 -8.12 -13.14
N LEU A 61 -37.00 -6.99 -13.34
CA LEU A 61 -36.54 -6.54 -14.64
C LEU A 61 -35.29 -7.31 -15.09
N ALA A 62 -35.29 -7.70 -16.37
CA ALA A 62 -34.13 -8.20 -17.07
C ALA A 62 -33.14 -7.06 -17.41
N PRO A 63 -31.84 -7.35 -17.61
CA PRO A 63 -30.84 -6.30 -17.87
C PRO A 63 -31.12 -5.43 -19.10
N ASP A 64 -31.75 -5.99 -20.13
CA ASP A 64 -32.15 -5.32 -21.38
C ASP A 64 -33.36 -4.39 -21.21
N GLU A 65 -34.11 -4.55 -20.12
CA GLU A 65 -35.23 -3.66 -19.76
C GLU A 65 -34.77 -2.44 -18.94
N ILE A 66 -33.48 -2.34 -18.61
CA ILE A 66 -32.93 -1.31 -17.71
C ILE A 66 -32.01 -0.39 -18.49
N GLY A 67 -32.50 0.81 -18.78
CA GLY A 67 -31.74 1.89 -19.41
C GLY A 67 -31.06 2.83 -18.41
N ARG A 68 -30.45 3.90 -18.94
CA ARG A 68 -29.90 5.01 -18.17
C ARG A 68 -30.64 6.29 -18.53
N ALA A 69 -30.74 7.23 -17.59
CA ALA A 69 -31.28 8.55 -17.83
C ALA A 69 -30.43 9.61 -17.13
N TYR A 70 -30.36 10.80 -17.70
CA TYR A 70 -29.85 11.99 -17.04
C TYR A 70 -31.01 12.68 -16.33
N GLU A 71 -30.85 12.97 -15.04
CA GLU A 71 -31.80 13.75 -14.27
C GLU A 71 -31.42 15.24 -14.37
N ALA A 72 -32.28 16.02 -15.03
CA ALA A 72 -32.10 17.45 -15.14
C ALA A 72 -32.46 18.15 -13.81
N PRO A 73 -31.98 19.39 -13.56
CA PRO A 73 -32.25 20.12 -12.31
C PRO A 73 -33.73 20.35 -11.98
N ASP A 74 -34.61 20.25 -12.98
CA ASP A 74 -36.06 20.35 -12.83
C ASP A 74 -36.74 19.00 -12.51
N GLY A 75 -35.96 17.92 -12.36
CA GLY A 75 -36.43 16.56 -12.11
C GLY A 75 -36.81 15.79 -13.38
N THR A 76 -36.63 16.37 -14.57
CA THR A 76 -36.93 15.67 -15.83
C THR A 76 -35.89 14.57 -16.09
N LEU A 77 -36.35 13.34 -16.28
CA LEU A 77 -35.52 12.20 -16.69
C LEU A 77 -35.39 12.15 -18.21
N VAL A 78 -34.20 12.39 -18.72
CA VAL A 78 -33.86 12.28 -20.15
C VAL A 78 -33.23 10.91 -20.39
N PRO A 79 -33.93 9.96 -21.03
CA PRO A 79 -33.36 8.63 -21.31
C PRO A 79 -32.19 8.75 -22.29
N ILE A 80 -31.13 8.01 -22.01
CA ILE A 80 -29.92 7.94 -22.85
C ILE A 80 -29.64 6.46 -23.12
N SER A 81 -29.65 6.09 -24.38
CA SER A 81 -29.34 4.72 -24.80
C SER A 81 -27.83 4.47 -24.83
N ASP A 82 -27.44 3.21 -24.62
CA ASP A 82 -26.04 2.78 -24.79
C ASP A 82 -25.54 3.03 -26.22
N GLN A 83 -26.43 2.92 -27.22
CA GLN A 83 -26.10 3.17 -28.62
C GLN A 83 -25.78 4.65 -28.89
N GLU A 84 -26.49 5.58 -28.26
CA GLU A 84 -26.18 7.01 -28.37
C GLU A 84 -24.82 7.33 -27.74
N LEU A 85 -24.54 6.74 -26.57
CA LEU A 85 -23.25 6.90 -25.89
C LEU A 85 -22.09 6.29 -26.69
N ASP A 86 -22.31 5.16 -27.35
CA ASP A 86 -21.32 4.50 -28.19
C ASP A 86 -21.01 5.27 -29.49
N ASN A 87 -21.99 6.03 -29.99
CA ASN A 87 -21.86 6.84 -31.21
C ASN A 87 -21.47 8.29 -30.92
N LEU A 88 -21.09 8.62 -29.67
CA LEU A 88 -20.54 9.92 -29.37
C LEU A 88 -19.32 10.18 -30.26
N PRO A 89 -19.18 11.39 -30.85
CA PRO A 89 -18.10 11.72 -31.77
C PRO A 89 -16.78 11.97 -31.02
N LEU A 90 -16.33 10.99 -30.24
CA LEU A 90 -15.10 11.04 -29.46
C LEU A 90 -13.98 10.30 -30.21
N PRO A 91 -12.90 10.99 -30.62
CA PRO A 91 -11.72 10.35 -31.22
C PRO A 91 -11.10 9.26 -30.34
N THR A 92 -11.28 9.36 -29.02
CA THR A 92 -10.74 8.50 -27.97
C THR A 92 -11.56 7.23 -27.69
N ALA A 93 -12.71 7.04 -28.35
CA ALA A 93 -13.63 5.92 -28.10
C ALA A 93 -12.98 4.52 -28.22
N LYS A 94 -11.98 4.37 -29.10
CA LYS A 94 -11.21 3.13 -29.29
C LYS A 94 -9.70 3.38 -29.40
N THR A 95 -9.27 4.54 -28.92
CA THR A 95 -7.91 5.03 -29.13
C THR A 95 -7.36 5.60 -27.83
N VAL A 96 -6.12 5.23 -27.51
CA VAL A 96 -5.33 5.96 -26.52
C VAL A 96 -4.44 6.91 -27.30
N GLU A 97 -4.77 8.20 -27.27
CA GLU A 97 -4.03 9.23 -28.00
C GLU A 97 -2.99 9.88 -27.10
N ILE A 98 -1.71 9.67 -27.41
CA ILE A 98 -0.61 10.27 -26.66
C ILE A 98 -0.47 11.74 -27.06
N SER A 99 -0.67 12.62 -26.08
CA SER A 99 -0.55 14.07 -26.22
C SER A 99 0.85 14.59 -25.86
N GLY A 100 1.61 13.86 -25.05
CA GLY A 100 2.95 14.30 -24.64
C GLY A 100 3.67 13.32 -23.74
N PHE A 101 4.82 13.74 -23.19
CA PHE A 101 5.61 12.95 -22.25
C PHE A 101 6.03 13.79 -21.05
N THR A 102 6.00 13.20 -19.86
CA THR A 102 6.43 13.84 -18.62
C THR A 102 7.20 12.87 -17.72
N ASP A 103 7.92 13.39 -16.73
CA ASP A 103 8.59 12.56 -15.74
C ASP A 103 7.55 12.01 -14.75
N LEU A 104 7.59 10.71 -14.42
CA LEU A 104 6.57 10.09 -13.58
C LEU A 104 6.44 10.75 -12.20
N GLY A 105 7.56 11.19 -11.61
CA GLY A 105 7.57 11.89 -10.32
C GLY A 105 6.98 13.30 -10.35
N SER A 106 6.69 13.86 -11.53
CA SER A 106 6.00 15.15 -11.66
C SER A 106 4.47 15.04 -11.54
N ILE A 107 3.93 13.82 -11.64
CA ILE A 107 2.50 13.56 -11.53
C ILE A 107 2.16 13.40 -10.04
N PRO A 108 1.25 14.21 -9.47
CA PRO A 108 0.82 14.05 -8.08
C PRO A 108 0.27 12.65 -7.81
N GLY A 109 0.60 12.07 -6.66
CA GLY A 109 0.21 10.70 -6.30
C GLY A 109 -1.30 10.49 -6.30
N GLU A 110 -2.05 11.53 -5.92
CA GLU A 110 -3.51 11.55 -5.84
C GLU A 110 -4.19 11.44 -7.21
N GLN A 111 -3.47 11.73 -8.30
CA GLN A 111 -4.00 11.55 -9.64
C GLN A 111 -3.99 10.09 -10.07
N PHE A 112 -3.13 9.23 -9.51
CA PHE A 112 -3.00 7.85 -9.98
C PHE A 112 -4.19 6.98 -9.57
N GLY A 113 -4.86 6.42 -10.58
CA GLY A 113 -5.88 5.41 -10.41
C GLY A 113 -5.36 3.98 -10.60
N VAL A 114 -6.31 3.06 -10.78
CA VAL A 114 -6.04 1.62 -10.96
C VAL A 114 -5.12 1.37 -12.16
N PRO A 115 -4.04 0.58 -12.00
CA PRO A 115 -3.14 0.22 -13.08
C PRO A 115 -3.69 -0.91 -13.96
N TYR A 116 -3.26 -0.89 -15.21
CA TYR A 116 -3.52 -1.91 -16.22
C TYR A 116 -2.23 -2.23 -16.99
N PHE A 117 -2.13 -3.46 -17.48
CA PHE A 117 -1.09 -3.83 -18.45
C PHE A 117 -1.62 -3.65 -19.87
N LEU A 118 -0.78 -3.09 -20.74
CA LEU A 118 -1.01 -3.07 -22.18
C LEU A 118 -0.28 -4.25 -22.81
N ALA A 119 -0.98 -5.03 -23.63
CA ALA A 119 -0.37 -6.08 -24.43
C ALA A 119 -0.64 -5.82 -25.92
N PRO A 120 0.27 -6.21 -26.83
CA PRO A 120 0.02 -6.13 -28.27
C PRO A 120 -1.13 -7.06 -28.65
N GLN A 121 -2.05 -6.57 -29.49
CA GLN A 121 -3.24 -7.35 -29.91
C GLN A 121 -2.91 -8.36 -31.03
N THR A 122 -1.90 -8.07 -31.84
CA THR A 122 -1.51 -8.89 -33.00
C THR A 122 0.00 -9.06 -33.08
N PRO A 123 0.52 -10.12 -33.74
CA PRO A 123 1.96 -10.28 -33.94
C PRO A 123 2.62 -9.10 -34.66
N ALA A 124 1.89 -8.43 -35.56
CA ALA A 124 2.38 -7.23 -36.26
C ALA A 124 2.57 -6.02 -35.33
N ALA A 125 1.84 -5.97 -34.21
CA ALA A 125 1.96 -4.92 -33.20
C ALA A 125 3.18 -5.11 -32.27
N ASN A 126 3.79 -6.31 -32.25
CA ASN A 126 4.90 -6.61 -31.33
C ASN A 126 6.11 -5.67 -31.53
N LYS A 127 6.54 -5.47 -32.78
CA LYS A 127 7.71 -4.63 -33.08
C LYS A 127 7.51 -3.16 -32.64
N PRO A 128 6.44 -2.47 -33.03
CA PRO A 128 6.23 -1.09 -32.58
C PRO A 128 5.94 -1.01 -31.07
N TYR A 129 5.28 -2.01 -30.46
CA TYR A 129 5.10 -2.08 -29.01
C TYR A 129 6.44 -2.13 -28.26
N VAL A 130 7.33 -3.06 -28.64
CA VAL A 130 8.65 -3.21 -28.00
C VAL A 130 9.51 -1.97 -28.24
N LEU A 131 9.45 -1.37 -29.43
CA LEU A 131 10.15 -0.12 -29.72
C LEU A 131 9.70 1.00 -28.77
N MET A 132 8.39 1.16 -28.57
CA MET A 132 7.86 2.19 -27.68
C MET A 132 8.24 1.92 -26.22
N ARG A 133 8.14 0.66 -25.77
CA ARG A 133 8.59 0.24 -24.44
C ARG A 133 10.05 0.61 -24.21
N GLU A 134 10.93 0.22 -25.13
CA GLU A 134 12.36 0.50 -25.04
C GLU A 134 12.65 2.01 -25.05
N ALA A 135 11.93 2.78 -25.88
CA ALA A 135 12.07 4.23 -25.92
C ALA A 135 11.66 4.88 -24.59
N LEU A 136 10.54 4.46 -23.98
CA LEU A 136 10.10 4.97 -22.68
C LEU A 136 11.05 4.58 -21.56
N THR A 137 11.53 3.33 -21.53
CA THR A 137 12.53 2.87 -20.54
C THR A 137 13.79 3.73 -20.59
N ARG A 138 14.34 3.98 -21.79
CA ARG A 138 15.55 4.78 -21.95
C ARG A 138 15.35 6.27 -21.67
N ALA A 139 14.16 6.79 -22.00
CA ALA A 139 13.83 8.18 -21.74
C ALA A 139 13.55 8.46 -20.26
N GLY A 140 13.15 7.45 -19.48
CA GLY A 140 12.73 7.62 -18.08
C GLY A 140 11.42 8.39 -17.94
N LYS A 141 10.56 8.36 -18.98
CA LYS A 141 9.33 9.18 -19.05
C LYS A 141 8.07 8.33 -19.12
N GLY A 142 6.96 8.93 -18.68
CA GLY A 142 5.60 8.47 -18.96
C GLY A 142 5.00 9.23 -20.15
N ALA A 143 4.31 8.52 -21.04
CA ALA A 143 3.49 9.10 -22.10
C ALA A 143 2.11 9.47 -21.56
N ILE A 144 1.75 10.74 -21.63
CA ILE A 144 0.44 11.26 -21.23
C ILE A 144 -0.48 11.25 -22.44
N GLY A 145 -1.70 10.77 -22.23
CA GLY A 145 -2.70 10.73 -23.27
C GLY A 145 -4.11 10.73 -22.73
N LYS A 146 -5.05 10.68 -23.68
CA LYS A 146 -6.48 10.57 -23.40
C LYS A 146 -6.99 9.24 -23.90
N MET A 147 -7.94 8.66 -23.17
CA MET A 147 -8.64 7.45 -23.60
C MET A 147 -10.07 7.46 -23.09
N ALA A 148 -10.96 6.71 -23.75
CA ALA A 148 -12.31 6.50 -23.25
C ALA A 148 -12.56 5.02 -22.96
N PHE A 149 -13.11 4.74 -21.77
CA PHE A 149 -13.69 3.44 -21.46
C PHE A 149 -15.19 3.47 -21.73
N ARG A 150 -15.74 2.32 -22.13
CA ARG A 150 -17.18 2.18 -22.36
C ARG A 150 -17.94 2.56 -21.08
N GLY A 151 -18.78 3.60 -21.19
CA GLY A 151 -19.65 4.04 -20.11
C GLY A 151 -19.00 4.88 -19.00
N THR A 152 -17.71 5.21 -19.09
CA THR A 152 -17.00 6.00 -18.05
C THR A 152 -16.46 7.35 -18.52
N GLY A 153 -16.74 7.74 -19.78
CA GLY A 153 -16.27 9.00 -20.36
C GLY A 153 -14.79 8.97 -20.78
N GLU A 154 -14.28 10.12 -21.21
CA GLU A 154 -12.86 10.35 -21.49
C GLU A 154 -12.09 10.57 -20.17
N THR A 155 -10.93 9.94 -20.05
CA THR A 155 -10.03 10.03 -18.89
C THR A 155 -8.61 10.29 -19.38
N LEU A 156 -7.82 10.93 -18.52
CA LEU A 156 -6.37 11.01 -18.70
C LEU A 156 -5.73 9.65 -18.39
N ALA A 157 -4.64 9.36 -19.08
CA ALA A 157 -3.85 8.17 -18.82
C ALA A 157 -2.36 8.49 -18.92
N VAL A 158 -1.57 7.83 -18.07
CA VAL A 158 -0.12 7.77 -18.23
C VAL A 158 0.28 6.35 -18.58
N ILE A 159 1.13 6.22 -19.60
CA ILE A 159 1.72 4.95 -20.03
C ILE A 159 3.22 5.02 -19.79
N HIS A 160 3.75 4.08 -19.02
CA HIS A 160 5.19 3.95 -18.83
C HIS A 160 5.64 2.51 -19.03
N ALA A 161 6.94 2.33 -19.24
CA ALA A 161 7.53 1.00 -19.28
C ALA A 161 7.86 0.53 -17.87
N GLN A 162 7.62 -0.75 -17.59
CA GLN A 162 8.07 -1.43 -16.38
C GLN A 162 8.47 -2.86 -16.74
N GLY A 163 9.77 -3.15 -16.64
CA GLY A 163 10.32 -4.42 -17.12
C GLY A 163 9.97 -4.66 -18.59
N GLU A 164 9.35 -5.80 -18.87
CA GLU A 164 9.01 -6.22 -20.24
C GLU A 164 7.62 -5.75 -20.72
N VAL A 165 6.90 -4.94 -19.93
CA VAL A 165 5.54 -4.50 -20.28
C VAL A 165 5.38 -2.97 -20.25
N LEU A 166 4.38 -2.50 -20.97
CA LEU A 166 3.82 -1.16 -20.80
C LEU A 166 2.70 -1.20 -19.76
N VAL A 167 2.80 -0.33 -18.77
CA VAL A 167 1.79 -0.13 -17.72
C VAL A 167 1.02 1.14 -18.05
N LEU A 168 -0.30 1.07 -18.00
CA LEU A 168 -1.21 2.18 -18.13
C LEU A 168 -1.85 2.46 -16.78
N HIS A 169 -1.71 3.67 -16.27
CA HIS A 169 -2.52 4.17 -15.16
C HIS A 169 -3.57 5.12 -15.70
N ARG A 170 -4.82 4.93 -15.27
CA ARG A 170 -5.82 5.99 -15.40
C ARG A 170 -5.45 7.12 -14.45
N LEU A 171 -5.67 8.34 -14.88
CA LEU A 171 -5.45 9.53 -14.07
C LEU A 171 -6.78 10.22 -13.80
N HIS A 172 -6.96 10.67 -12.57
CA HIS A 172 -7.99 11.63 -12.22
C HIS A 172 -7.72 12.96 -12.90
N TRP A 173 -8.77 13.65 -13.35
CA TRP A 173 -8.59 14.98 -13.91
C TRP A 173 -8.21 15.98 -12.79
N PRO A 174 -7.39 17.00 -13.06
CA PRO A 174 -7.00 17.96 -12.04
C PRO A 174 -8.19 18.66 -11.36
N ASP A 175 -9.30 18.86 -12.06
CA ASP A 175 -10.55 19.44 -11.56
C ASP A 175 -11.44 18.46 -10.78
N GLU A 176 -11.16 17.15 -10.85
CA GLU A 176 -11.81 16.15 -9.99
C GLU A 176 -11.18 16.10 -8.58
N LEU A 177 -9.97 16.65 -8.42
CA LEU A 177 -9.27 16.66 -7.15
C LEU A 177 -9.80 17.76 -6.23
N ARG A 178 -10.07 17.40 -4.98
CA ARG A 178 -10.40 18.36 -3.92
C ARG A 178 -9.17 19.18 -3.53
N ALA A 179 -9.39 20.38 -3.03
CA ALA A 179 -8.31 21.23 -2.52
C ALA A 179 -7.66 20.58 -1.29
N ALA A 180 -6.33 20.48 -1.28
CA ALA A 180 -5.58 19.91 -0.16
C ALA A 180 -5.74 20.74 1.13
N ASP A 181 -5.94 22.05 1.00
CA ASP A 181 -6.14 22.98 2.11
C ASP A 181 -7.34 22.61 3.00
N ASP A 182 -8.35 21.91 2.46
CA ASP A 182 -9.50 21.44 3.24
C ASP A 182 -9.10 20.33 4.25
N ALA A 183 -7.98 19.64 4.01
CA ALA A 183 -7.49 18.55 4.83
C ALA A 183 -6.33 18.96 5.78
N ALA A 184 -5.70 20.12 5.55
CA ALA A 184 -4.59 20.59 6.35
C ALA A 184 -5.04 21.03 7.77
N PRO A 185 -4.18 20.93 8.79
CA PRO A 185 -4.40 21.60 10.07
C PRO A 185 -4.67 23.09 9.87
N ARG A 186 -5.66 23.63 10.57
CA ARG A 186 -6.05 25.06 10.45
C ARG A 186 -5.23 26.00 11.32
N GLU A 187 -4.50 25.44 12.27
CA GLU A 187 -3.67 26.19 13.22
C GLU A 187 -2.21 26.08 12.80
N ASP A 188 -1.45 27.17 12.96
CA ASP A 188 -0.01 27.15 12.77
C ASP A 188 0.62 26.36 13.93
N VAL A 189 1.33 25.29 13.58
CA VAL A 189 2.04 24.43 14.53
C VAL A 189 3.53 24.70 14.41
N GLU A 190 4.14 25.19 15.49
CA GLU A 190 5.60 25.34 15.57
C GLU A 190 6.23 23.99 15.95
N LEU A 191 7.31 23.62 15.25
CA LEU A 191 8.10 22.41 15.53
C LEU A 191 9.54 22.82 15.80
N SER A 192 10.17 22.22 16.82
CA SER A 192 11.60 22.39 17.06
C SER A 192 12.44 21.51 16.12
N GLU A 193 13.68 21.93 15.84
CA GLU A 193 14.61 21.13 15.03
C GLU A 193 14.91 19.76 15.68
N ASP A 194 14.96 19.70 17.02
CA ASP A 194 15.17 18.47 17.78
C ASP A 194 14.02 17.46 17.59
N GLU A 195 12.77 17.94 17.55
CA GLU A 195 11.60 17.09 17.27
C GLU A 195 11.62 16.51 15.86
N VAL A 196 11.98 17.34 14.88
CA VAL A 196 12.13 16.89 13.49
C VAL A 196 13.26 15.87 13.38
N GLN A 197 14.40 16.10 14.02
CA GLN A 197 15.53 15.17 13.98
C GLN A 197 15.20 13.83 14.64
N ALA A 198 14.53 13.83 15.79
CA ALA A 198 14.09 12.59 16.43
C ALA A 198 13.12 11.78 15.55
N ALA A 199 12.22 12.46 14.84
CA ALA A 199 11.34 11.79 13.88
C ALA A 199 12.10 11.23 12.67
N LEU A 200 13.09 11.95 12.14
CA LEU A 200 13.94 11.47 11.05
C LEU A 200 14.76 10.23 11.46
N ASP A 201 15.31 10.21 12.67
CA ASP A 201 16.04 9.06 13.20
C ASP A 201 15.13 7.83 13.28
N TYR A 202 13.89 8.02 13.76
CA TYR A 202 12.89 6.95 13.82
C TYR A 202 12.52 6.42 12.43
N ILE A 203 12.30 7.32 11.45
CA ILE A 203 12.04 6.95 10.06
C ILE A 203 13.22 6.16 9.49
N GLY A 204 14.45 6.58 9.78
CA GLY A 204 15.67 5.89 9.36
C GLY A 204 15.77 4.48 9.93
N VAL A 205 15.37 4.27 11.19
CA VAL A 205 15.31 2.90 11.76
C VAL A 205 14.23 2.07 11.09
N LEU A 206 13.12 2.66 10.67
CA LEU A 206 12.03 1.96 9.99
C LEU A 206 12.18 1.85 8.47
N SER A 207 13.27 2.34 7.89
CA SER A 207 13.49 2.29 6.45
C SER A 207 13.68 0.85 5.93
N ASP A 208 13.64 0.71 4.61
CA ASP A 208 13.97 -0.53 3.88
C ASP A 208 13.01 -1.69 4.14
N ILE A 209 11.71 -1.36 4.15
CA ILE A 209 10.64 -2.37 4.20
C ILE A 209 10.66 -3.20 2.92
N ASP A 210 10.74 -4.53 3.09
CA ASP A 210 10.46 -5.48 2.04
C ASP A 210 8.93 -5.63 1.86
N MET A 211 8.41 -5.08 0.76
CA MET A 211 6.98 -5.09 0.46
C MET A 211 6.42 -6.51 0.31
N ASP A 212 7.26 -7.50 -0.06
CA ASP A 212 6.83 -8.89 -0.21
C ASP A 212 6.58 -9.57 1.15
N GLN A 213 7.08 -9.00 2.25
CA GLN A 213 6.85 -9.47 3.61
C GLN A 213 5.56 -8.89 4.22
N MET A 214 4.95 -7.89 3.56
CA MET A 214 3.68 -7.32 4.01
C MET A 214 2.52 -8.21 3.57
N HIS A 215 1.65 -8.56 4.51
CA HIS A 215 0.54 -9.49 4.29
C HIS A 215 -0.81 -8.92 4.73
N ASP A 216 -1.88 -9.38 4.11
CA ASP A 216 -3.26 -9.05 4.50
C ASP A 216 -3.67 -9.95 5.69
N ASP A 217 -3.30 -9.53 6.89
CA ASP A 217 -3.60 -10.24 8.13
C ASP A 217 -5.10 -10.38 8.38
N TYR A 218 -5.89 -9.43 7.89
CA TYR A 218 -7.35 -9.52 7.97
C TYR A 218 -7.87 -10.67 7.12
N ALA A 219 -7.41 -10.82 5.88
CA ALA A 219 -7.79 -11.94 5.03
C ALA A 219 -7.34 -13.29 5.61
N ALA A 220 -6.17 -13.34 6.25
CA ALA A 220 -5.73 -14.53 6.98
C ALA A 220 -6.66 -14.85 8.16
N ALA A 221 -6.93 -13.88 9.04
CA ALA A 221 -7.82 -14.05 10.18
C ALA A 221 -9.26 -14.44 9.77
N VAL A 222 -9.76 -13.90 8.65
CA VAL A 222 -11.05 -14.31 8.09
C VAL A 222 -11.05 -15.76 7.63
N ARG A 223 -9.97 -16.25 7.01
CA ARG A 223 -9.86 -17.67 6.61
C ARG A 223 -9.83 -18.57 7.83
N ASP A 224 -9.05 -18.22 8.85
CA ASP A 224 -8.99 -18.99 10.09
C ASP A 224 -10.35 -19.04 10.80
N LEU A 225 -11.08 -17.92 10.81
CA LEU A 225 -12.46 -17.86 11.33
C LEU A 225 -13.40 -18.78 10.54
N ILE A 226 -13.28 -18.81 9.21
CA ILE A 226 -14.09 -19.68 8.36
C ILE A 226 -13.77 -21.15 8.64
N ASP A 227 -12.49 -21.51 8.71
CA ASP A 227 -12.04 -22.89 8.94
C ASP A 227 -12.43 -23.39 10.33
N ALA A 228 -12.28 -22.54 11.37
CA ALA A 228 -12.73 -22.85 12.72
C ALA A 228 -14.26 -23.07 12.77
N LYS A 229 -15.04 -22.19 12.16
CA LYS A 229 -16.51 -22.34 12.09
C LYS A 229 -16.93 -23.56 11.27
N ALA A 230 -16.22 -23.89 10.19
CA ALA A 230 -16.49 -25.07 9.38
C ALA A 230 -16.19 -26.38 10.15
N ALA A 231 -15.21 -26.35 11.05
CA ALA A 231 -14.85 -27.46 11.93
C ALA A 231 -15.63 -27.52 13.26
N ASP A 232 -16.64 -26.64 13.45
CA ASP A 232 -17.41 -26.48 14.69
C ASP A 232 -16.53 -26.19 15.94
N LYS A 233 -15.44 -25.43 15.73
CA LYS A 233 -14.50 -25.01 16.78
C LYS A 233 -14.63 -23.52 17.05
N ALA A 234 -14.22 -23.12 18.26
CA ALA A 234 -14.05 -21.71 18.57
C ALA A 234 -12.96 -21.08 17.68
N PRO A 235 -13.16 -19.87 17.14
CA PRO A 235 -12.14 -19.18 16.37
C PRO A 235 -10.95 -18.79 17.26
N PRO A 236 -9.76 -18.60 16.66
CA PRO A 236 -8.60 -18.13 17.40
C PRO A 236 -8.89 -16.79 18.10
N ALA A 237 -8.46 -16.68 19.35
CA ALA A 237 -8.57 -15.43 20.09
C ALA A 237 -7.52 -14.43 19.56
N PRO A 238 -7.85 -13.14 19.48
CA PRO A 238 -6.86 -12.14 19.11
C PRO A 238 -5.73 -12.15 20.14
N GLU A 239 -4.48 -12.30 19.68
CA GLU A 239 -3.31 -12.01 20.48
C GLU A 239 -3.32 -10.52 20.80
N ARG A 240 -3.54 -10.17 22.07
CA ARG A 240 -3.32 -8.82 22.56
C ARG A 240 -1.86 -8.73 22.93
N GLU A 241 -1.05 -8.18 22.03
CA GLU A 241 0.22 -7.63 22.46
C GLU A 241 -0.09 -6.41 23.33
N ASP A 242 0.29 -6.48 24.61
CA ASP A 242 0.27 -5.35 25.53
C ASP A 242 1.39 -4.37 25.13
N ARG A 243 1.26 -3.71 23.98
CA ARG A 243 2.10 -2.56 23.66
C ARG A 243 1.65 -1.40 24.52
N GLU A 244 2.50 -0.99 25.46
CA GLU A 244 2.28 0.24 26.23
C GLU A 244 2.19 1.43 25.26
N LYS A 245 1.00 2.01 25.14
CA LYS A 245 0.79 3.20 24.32
C LYS A 245 1.31 4.40 25.10
N ALA A 246 2.45 4.95 24.70
CA ALA A 246 2.88 6.26 25.19
C ALA A 246 1.84 7.31 24.75
N GLY A 247 1.37 8.14 25.69
CA GLY A 247 0.44 9.24 25.40
C GLY A 247 1.13 10.36 24.61
N VAL A 248 0.35 11.06 23.79
CA VAL A 248 0.80 12.15 22.89
C VAL A 248 1.34 13.38 23.65
N THR A 249 1.22 13.41 24.98
CA THR A 249 1.62 14.54 25.83
C THR A 249 3.13 14.69 26.00
N ASP A 250 3.92 13.70 25.58
CA ASP A 250 5.39 13.76 25.54
C ASP A 250 5.92 13.10 24.25
N LEU A 251 5.79 13.83 23.15
CA LEU A 251 6.15 13.38 21.80
C LEU A 251 7.63 12.97 21.71
N MET A 252 8.53 13.73 22.36
CA MET A 252 9.97 13.45 22.34
C MET A 252 10.31 12.14 23.03
N THR A 253 9.80 11.91 24.24
CA THR A 253 10.02 10.63 24.93
C THR A 253 9.36 9.48 24.17
N ALA A 254 8.20 9.71 23.54
CA ALA A 254 7.54 8.69 22.73
C ALA A 254 8.38 8.31 21.49
N LEU A 255 8.94 9.28 20.77
CA LEU A 255 9.79 9.05 19.60
C LEU A 255 11.11 8.35 19.95
N GLN A 256 11.74 8.73 21.07
CA GLN A 256 12.97 8.09 21.54
C GLN A 256 12.73 6.61 21.88
N ARG A 257 11.66 6.32 22.65
CA ARG A 257 11.29 4.94 22.99
C ARG A 257 10.92 4.12 21.75
N ALA A 258 10.20 4.72 20.80
CA ALA A 258 9.85 4.05 19.56
C ALA A 258 11.10 3.66 18.75
N THR A 259 12.09 4.55 18.70
CA THR A 259 13.39 4.30 18.04
C THR A 259 14.18 3.17 18.72
N GLU A 260 14.26 3.18 20.05
CA GLU A 260 14.95 2.13 20.81
C GLU A 260 14.29 0.76 20.62
N GLN A 261 12.95 0.70 20.70
CA GLN A 261 12.20 -0.52 20.49
C GLN A 261 12.37 -1.05 19.05
N ALA A 262 12.28 -0.18 18.04
CA ALA A 262 12.43 -0.59 16.66
C ALA A 262 13.85 -1.13 16.34
N ARG A 263 14.90 -0.61 16.99
CA ARG A 263 16.26 -1.17 16.90
C ARG A 263 16.37 -2.54 17.56
N ALA A 264 15.76 -2.70 18.72
CA ALA A 264 15.74 -3.99 19.44
C ALA A 264 15.01 -5.07 18.63
N ASP A 265 13.86 -4.76 18.03
CA ASP A 265 13.08 -5.68 17.20
C ASP A 265 13.84 -6.11 15.92
N ARG A 266 14.70 -5.23 15.38
CA ARG A 266 15.56 -5.53 14.22
C ARG A 266 16.86 -6.26 14.58
N GLY A 267 17.13 -6.51 15.86
CA GLY A 267 18.34 -7.20 16.30
C GLY A 267 19.63 -6.38 16.13
N GLU A 268 19.54 -5.06 16.00
CA GLU A 268 20.70 -4.17 16.10
C GLU A 268 20.99 -3.90 17.58
N ASP A 269 21.72 -4.81 18.21
CA ASP A 269 22.30 -4.57 19.54
C ASP A 269 23.23 -3.36 19.48
N ALA A 270 22.84 -2.28 20.16
CA ALA A 270 23.75 -1.19 20.47
C ALA A 270 24.83 -1.70 21.44
N GLU A 271 25.99 -2.06 20.91
CA GLU A 271 27.23 -2.15 21.69
C GLU A 271 27.55 -0.74 22.24
N VAL A 272 27.05 -0.44 23.44
CA VAL A 272 27.45 0.75 24.18
C VAL A 272 28.88 0.53 24.68
N HIS A 273 29.86 1.04 23.94
CA HIS A 273 31.21 1.23 24.47
C HIS A 273 31.17 2.34 25.54
N PRO A 274 31.54 2.07 26.80
CA PRO A 274 31.73 3.15 27.78
C PRO A 274 32.95 3.99 27.39
N ILE A 275 32.74 5.29 27.22
CA ILE A 275 33.80 6.29 27.12
C ILE A 275 34.33 6.56 28.53
N ASP A 276 35.62 6.31 28.74
CA ASP A 276 36.37 6.67 29.93
C ASP A 276 36.32 8.18 30.21
N GLY A 277 35.88 8.54 31.42
CA GLY A 277 35.81 9.91 31.93
C GLY A 277 36.27 9.98 33.38
N ASP A 278 37.54 10.35 33.55
CA ASP A 278 38.33 10.48 34.77
C ASP A 278 37.70 11.42 35.84
N GLN A 279 37.46 10.91 37.06
CA GLN A 279 37.53 11.73 38.28
C GLN A 279 38.31 11.02 39.38
N LYS A 280 39.57 11.45 39.54
CA LYS A 280 40.39 11.28 40.75
C LYS A 280 39.65 11.69 42.03
N THR A 281 39.78 10.88 43.08
CA THR A 281 40.32 11.36 44.37
C THR A 281 40.97 10.21 45.16
N ALA A 282 42.04 10.59 45.85
CA ALA A 282 43.02 9.73 46.49
C ALA A 282 42.56 9.17 47.85
N GLN A 283 43.04 7.97 48.22
CA GLN A 283 43.94 7.80 49.37
C GLN A 283 44.39 6.34 49.58
N LYS A 284 45.58 6.24 50.18
CA LYS A 284 46.47 5.08 50.31
C LYS A 284 45.93 3.95 51.20
N ALA A 285 46.39 2.76 50.83
CA ALA A 285 46.34 1.45 51.49
C ALA A 285 46.39 1.42 53.03
N PRO A 286 45.88 0.31 53.59
CA PRO A 286 46.59 -0.37 54.66
C PRO A 286 46.88 -1.85 54.34
N ALA A 287 48.04 -2.28 54.83
CA ALA A 287 48.50 -3.66 54.83
C ALA A 287 47.82 -4.50 55.94
N LYS A 288 47.79 -5.82 55.70
CA LYS A 288 47.17 -6.92 56.46
C LYS A 288 47.56 -7.03 57.96
N ARG A 289 46.69 -7.59 58.82
CA ARG A 289 46.69 -9.03 59.28
C ARG A 289 46.01 -9.30 60.66
N GLY A 290 45.28 -10.43 60.76
CA GLY A 290 44.89 -11.20 61.98
C GLY A 290 43.47 -11.78 61.86
N THR A 291 43.10 -13.06 62.07
CA THR A 291 43.49 -14.16 62.99
C THR A 291 43.10 -15.53 62.36
N ALA A 292 43.96 -16.57 62.34
CA ALA A 292 44.16 -17.69 63.29
C ALA A 292 43.34 -18.99 63.05
N LYS A 293 44.02 -20.10 62.67
CA LYS A 293 43.88 -21.45 63.30
C LYS A 293 44.92 -22.52 62.83
N LYS A 294 45.67 -23.02 63.83
CA LYS A 294 46.26 -24.37 64.11
C LYS A 294 47.17 -25.15 63.10
N ALA A 295 48.49 -25.15 63.39
CA ALA A 295 49.45 -26.22 63.83
C ALA A 295 49.40 -27.69 63.28
N PRO A 296 50.48 -28.53 63.39
CA PRO A 296 51.96 -28.29 63.40
C PRO A 296 52.86 -29.36 62.66
N LYS A 297 54.21 -29.16 62.73
CA LYS A 297 55.38 -30.09 62.53
C LYS A 297 55.79 -30.41 61.07
N LYS A 298 57.07 -30.46 60.63
CA LYS A 298 58.40 -30.68 61.25
C LYS A 298 59.55 -30.18 60.31
N THR A 299 60.66 -29.73 60.93
CA THR A 299 62.10 -29.78 60.53
C THR A 299 62.68 -29.18 59.23
N ALA A 300 63.54 -28.17 59.45
CA ALA A 300 64.92 -27.95 58.94
C ALA A 300 65.23 -27.55 57.47
N ALA A 301 65.73 -26.30 57.36
CA ALA A 301 66.89 -25.80 56.58
C ALA A 301 66.86 -25.55 55.03
N LYS A 302 66.86 -24.22 54.70
CA LYS A 302 67.76 -23.46 53.76
C LYS A 302 67.45 -23.35 52.22
N LYS A 303 67.17 -22.09 51.80
CA LYS A 303 67.49 -21.31 50.54
C LYS A 303 66.77 -21.49 49.16
N THR A 304 66.11 -20.38 48.71
CA THR A 304 66.10 -19.62 47.40
C THR A 304 65.35 -20.04 46.07
N THR A 305 64.29 -19.27 45.73
CA THR A 305 63.85 -18.51 44.48
C THR A 305 63.30 -19.05 43.11
N ARG A 306 62.08 -18.53 42.78
CA ARG A 306 61.47 -17.83 41.57
C ARG A 306 60.79 -18.61 40.39
N LYS A 307 60.09 -17.87 39.50
CA LYS A 307 58.64 -17.86 39.10
C LYS A 307 58.42 -17.77 37.56
N ARG A 308 57.25 -18.19 37.04
CA ARG A 308 56.47 -17.55 35.91
C ARG A 308 54.98 -18.03 35.92
N ALA A 309 54.02 -17.14 35.67
CA ALA A 309 53.05 -17.06 34.55
C ALA A 309 51.99 -18.20 34.52
N GLY A 310 50.71 -17.97 34.21
CA GLY A 310 50.00 -16.79 33.69
C GLY A 310 48.51 -16.88 33.97
#